data_AF-A0A7U9GSQ1-F1
#
_entry.id   AF-A0A7U9GSQ1-F1
#
_cell.length_a   1.000
_cell.length_b   1.000
_cell.length_c   1.000
_cell.angle_alpha   90.00
_cell.angle_beta   90.00
_cell.angle_gamma   90.00
#
_symmetry.space_group_name_H-M   'P 1'
#
loop_
_entity.id
_entity.type
_entity.pdbx_description
1 polymer ?
#
loop_
_entity_poly.entity_id
_entity_poly.type
_entity_poly.pdbx_seq_one_letter_code
_entity_poly.pdbx_strand_id
1 'polypeptide(L)'
;MGDHFEREDRSRFPPYIAFRFEKENEYVVSILNEVIGSYNGLISWVLIGCERYASSGMNWVVEPAYIKEVEAKAKSLGYSSESYLAKYEPEFGSIAFEDLVGLTEYIRKKISELNISSK
;
A
#
# COMPACT_ATOMS: atom_id res chain seq x y z
N MET A 1 -3.84 -2.48 -34.51
CA MET A 1 -4.66 -2.10 -33.34
C MET A 1 -3.94 -0.94 -32.70
N GLY A 2 -4.60 0.21 -32.61
CA GLY A 2 -3.97 1.47 -32.25
C GLY A 2 -3.65 1.52 -30.76
N ASP A 3 -2.46 2.01 -30.44
CA ASP A 3 -2.04 2.33 -29.09
C ASP A 3 -2.77 3.63 -28.70
N HIS A 4 -3.85 3.50 -27.93
CA HIS A 4 -4.66 4.62 -27.49
C HIS A 4 -4.51 4.75 -25.98
N PHE A 5 -4.04 5.91 -25.52
CA PHE A 5 -4.04 6.24 -24.09
C PHE A 5 -5.47 6.55 -23.67
N GLU A 6 -6.06 5.67 -22.87
CA GLU A 6 -7.36 5.89 -22.25
C GLU A 6 -7.18 6.41 -20.82
N ARG A 7 -7.94 7.46 -20.48
CA ARG A 7 -8.04 7.94 -19.11
C ARG A 7 -9.06 7.10 -18.37
N GLU A 8 -8.58 6.24 -17.48
CA GLU A 8 -9.42 5.45 -16.58
C GLU A 8 -9.66 6.21 -15.27
N ASP A 9 -10.92 6.28 -14.83
CA ASP A 9 -11.24 6.77 -13.49
C ASP A 9 -10.97 5.68 -12.45
N ARG A 10 -9.97 5.93 -11.60
CA ARG A 10 -9.57 5.03 -10.50
C ARG A 10 -9.92 5.55 -9.11
N SER A 11 -10.77 6.57 -9.00
CA SER A 11 -11.16 7.18 -7.71
C SER A 11 -11.78 6.21 -6.71
N ARG A 12 -12.41 5.13 -7.20
CA ARG A 12 -13.03 4.07 -6.37
C ARG A 12 -12.06 2.97 -5.96
N PHE A 13 -10.86 2.93 -6.53
CA PHE A 13 -9.87 1.91 -6.22
C PHE A 13 -9.00 2.39 -5.05
N PRO A 14 -8.72 1.52 -4.06
CA PRO A 14 -7.85 1.90 -2.97
C PRO A 14 -6.44 2.23 -3.45
N PRO A 15 -5.78 3.26 -2.87
CA PRO A 15 -4.41 3.58 -3.19
C PRO A 15 -3.45 2.52 -2.66
N TYR A 16 -2.29 2.44 -3.32
CA TYR A 16 -1.12 1.74 -2.81
C TYR A 16 0.12 2.55 -3.15
N ILE A 17 1.20 2.31 -2.41
CA ILE A 17 2.51 2.93 -2.64
C ILE A 17 3.51 1.82 -2.88
N ALA A 18 3.97 1.70 -4.13
CA ALA A 18 5.04 0.79 -4.49
C ALA A 18 6.37 1.54 -4.56
N PHE A 19 7.39 1.01 -3.90
CA PHE A 19 8.72 1.60 -3.87
C PHE A 19 9.81 0.54 -3.81
N ARG A 20 11.05 1.00 -4.00
CA ARG A 20 12.27 0.19 -3.85
C ARG A 20 13.30 0.96 -3.08
N PHE A 21 14.07 0.26 -2.26
CA PHE A 21 15.28 0.83 -1.68
C PHE A 21 16.40 0.86 -2.73
N GLU A 22 17.19 1.92 -2.73
CA GLU A 22 18.46 1.95 -3.48
C GLU A 22 19.45 0.95 -2.87
N LYS A 23 19.54 0.93 -1.53
CA LYS A 23 20.25 -0.07 -0.73
C LYS A 23 19.31 -0.55 0.36
N GLU A 24 18.87 -1.79 0.25
CA GLU A 24 17.97 -2.37 1.24
C GLU A 24 18.71 -2.62 2.55
N ASN A 25 18.06 -2.31 3.66
CA ASN A 25 18.55 -2.53 5.00
C ASN A 25 17.42 -3.14 5.83
N GLU A 26 17.61 -4.37 6.30
CA GLU A 26 16.62 -5.13 7.06
C GLU A 26 16.14 -4.40 8.33
N TYR A 27 17.03 -3.64 9.00
CA TYR A 27 16.66 -2.83 10.15
C TYR A 27 15.74 -1.66 9.76
N VAL A 28 15.99 -1.01 8.63
CA VAL A 28 15.11 0.07 8.14
C VAL A 28 13.76 -0.50 7.74
N VAL A 29 13.74 -1.64 7.06
CA VAL A 29 12.51 -2.35 6.67
C VAL A 29 11.69 -2.75 7.90
N SER A 30 12.33 -3.31 8.94
CA SER A 30 11.62 -3.75 10.14
C SER A 30 11.02 -2.59 10.91
N ILE A 31 11.75 -1.48 11.06
CA ILE A 31 11.22 -0.25 11.66
C ILE A 31 10.05 0.30 10.83
N LEU A 32 10.19 0.36 9.50
CA LEU A 32 9.11 0.86 8.65
C LEU A 32 7.85 0.00 8.78
N ASN A 33 8.02 -1.33 8.84
CA ASN A 33 6.93 -2.26 9.06
C ASN A 33 6.24 -2.06 10.44
N GLU A 34 7.02 -1.88 11.50
CA GLU A 34 6.50 -1.61 12.86
C GLU A 34 5.77 -0.26 12.93
N VAL A 35 6.34 0.79 12.33
CA VAL A 35 5.71 2.10 12.27
C VAL A 35 4.40 2.02 11.50
N ILE A 36 4.38 1.45 10.29
CA ILE A 36 3.14 1.31 9.50
C ILE A 36 2.11 0.48 10.26
N GLY A 37 2.51 -0.67 10.82
CA GLY A 37 1.59 -1.56 11.54
C GLY A 37 1.08 -1.03 12.87
N SER A 38 1.72 0.00 13.44
CA SER A 38 1.28 0.68 14.67
C SER A 38 0.43 1.92 14.41
N TYR A 39 0.27 2.34 13.15
CA TYR A 39 -0.61 3.43 12.80
C TYR A 39 -2.07 3.06 13.09
N ASN A 40 -2.77 3.95 13.81
CA ASN A 40 -4.17 3.77 14.18
C ASN A 40 -4.99 4.93 13.59
N GLY A 41 -5.33 4.79 12.31
CA GLY A 41 -6.11 5.75 11.54
C GLY A 41 -7.54 5.27 11.28
N LEU A 42 -8.12 5.73 10.18
CA LEU A 42 -9.44 5.28 9.71
C LEU A 42 -9.40 3.82 9.26
N ILE A 43 -8.27 3.36 8.71
CA ILE A 43 -8.05 2.00 8.26
C ILE A 43 -6.66 1.50 8.67
N SER A 44 -6.48 0.17 8.61
CA SER A 44 -5.19 -0.46 8.84
C SER A 44 -4.37 -0.53 7.55
N TRP A 45 -3.06 -0.31 7.68
CA TRP A 45 -2.09 -0.37 6.58
C TRP A 45 -1.03 -1.44 6.85
N VAL A 46 -0.47 -2.01 5.78
CA VAL A 46 0.57 -3.04 5.86
C VAL A 46 1.70 -2.75 4.88
N LEU A 47 2.91 -3.19 5.23
CA LEU A 47 4.07 -3.22 4.33
C LEU A 47 4.28 -4.65 3.84
N ILE A 48 4.28 -4.85 2.52
CA ILE A 48 4.40 -6.16 1.88
C ILE A 48 5.63 -6.17 0.97
N GLY A 49 6.45 -7.22 1.11
CA GLY A 49 7.53 -7.51 0.17
C GLY A 49 7.03 -8.38 -0.99
N CYS A 50 7.30 -7.96 -2.21
CA CYS A 50 7.07 -8.74 -3.43
C CYS A 50 8.40 -8.97 -4.17
N GLU A 51 8.81 -10.24 -4.30
CA GLU A 51 10.01 -10.61 -5.04
C GLU A 51 9.91 -10.15 -6.50
N ARG A 52 11.03 -9.64 -7.03
CA ARG A 52 11.07 -9.21 -8.42
C ARG A 52 11.18 -10.42 -9.34
N TYR A 53 10.21 -10.56 -10.25
CA TYR A 53 10.17 -11.67 -11.19
C TYR A 53 11.40 -11.75 -12.13
N ALA A 54 11.94 -10.62 -12.55
CA ALA A 54 12.99 -10.53 -13.59
C ALA A 54 14.37 -10.08 -13.07
N SER A 55 14.54 -9.88 -11.77
CA SER A 55 15.80 -9.40 -11.18
C SER A 55 15.89 -9.79 -9.72
N SER A 56 17.08 -9.76 -9.12
CA SER A 56 17.20 -9.89 -7.67
C SER A 56 16.61 -8.68 -6.93
N GLY A 57 16.11 -8.94 -5.72
CA GLY A 57 15.62 -7.92 -4.79
C GLY A 57 14.11 -7.86 -4.66
N MET A 58 13.67 -6.93 -3.80
CA MET A 58 12.27 -6.78 -3.37
C MET A 58 11.66 -5.50 -3.94
N ASN A 59 10.38 -5.56 -4.30
CA ASN A 59 9.52 -4.39 -4.37
C ASN A 59 8.70 -4.34 -3.09
N TRP A 60 8.62 -3.18 -2.48
CA TRP A 60 7.85 -3.00 -1.27
C TRP A 60 6.57 -2.25 -1.60
N VAL A 61 5.46 -2.71 -1.04
CA VAL A 61 4.14 -2.12 -1.22
C VAL A 61 3.56 -1.76 0.13
N VAL A 62 3.14 -0.49 0.28
CA VAL A 62 2.24 -0.08 1.36
C VAL A 62 0.83 -0.07 0.79
N GLU A 63 -0.05 -0.86 1.38
CA GLU A 63 -1.45 -0.96 0.96
C GLU A 63 -2.38 -1.13 2.16
N PRO A 64 -3.69 -0.85 2.00
CA PRO A 64 -4.68 -1.18 3.02
C PRO A 64 -4.68 -2.68 3.33
N ALA A 65 -4.63 -3.04 4.62
CA ALA A 65 -4.66 -4.44 5.05
C ALA A 65 -5.89 -5.19 4.52
N TYR A 66 -7.00 -4.47 4.40
CA TYR A 66 -8.28 -4.99 3.95
C TYR A 66 -8.24 -5.60 2.54
N ILE A 67 -7.30 -5.18 1.69
CA ILE A 67 -7.07 -5.76 0.35
C ILE A 67 -6.80 -7.27 0.45
N LYS A 68 -6.03 -7.71 1.45
CA LYS A 68 -5.74 -9.12 1.70
C LYS A 68 -6.92 -9.84 2.35
N GLU A 69 -7.63 -9.17 3.25
CA GLU A 69 -8.77 -9.75 3.96
C GLU A 69 -9.91 -10.13 3.00
N VAL A 70 -10.13 -9.34 1.94
CA VAL A 70 -11.17 -9.63 0.94
C VAL A 70 -10.73 -10.57 -0.18
N GLU A 71 -9.45 -10.95 -0.25
CA GLU A 71 -8.88 -11.69 -1.40
C GLU A 71 -9.63 -12.99 -1.70
N ALA A 72 -9.90 -13.80 -0.69
CA ALA A 72 -10.61 -15.07 -0.87
C ALA A 72 -12.03 -14.87 -1.41
N LYS A 73 -12.72 -13.82 -0.95
CA LYS A 73 -14.09 -13.47 -1.38
C LYS A 73 -14.10 -12.86 -2.78
N ALA A 74 -13.15 -11.98 -3.08
CA ALA A 74 -12.99 -11.41 -4.41
C ALA A 74 -12.71 -12.49 -5.45
N LYS A 75 -11.78 -13.42 -5.13
CA LYS A 75 -11.42 -14.53 -5.98
C LYS A 75 -12.58 -15.49 -6.26
N SER A 76 -13.41 -15.80 -5.25
CA SER A 76 -14.58 -16.68 -5.44
C SER A 76 -15.64 -16.08 -6.37
N LEU A 77 -15.63 -14.75 -6.52
CA LEU A 77 -16.50 -13.99 -7.42
C LEU A 77 -15.84 -13.62 -8.75
N GLY A 78 -14.58 -14.02 -8.98
CA GLY A 78 -13.84 -13.73 -10.21
C GLY A 78 -13.29 -12.31 -10.32
N TYR A 79 -13.10 -11.61 -9.20
CA TYR A 79 -12.49 -10.27 -9.16
C TYR A 79 -11.10 -10.30 -8.51
N SER A 80 -10.28 -9.29 -8.82
CA SER A 80 -9.19 -8.89 -7.92
C SER A 80 -9.76 -8.21 -6.67
N SER A 81 -9.01 -8.16 -5.57
CA SER A 81 -9.44 -7.48 -4.35
C SER A 81 -9.82 -6.01 -4.59
N GLU A 82 -9.02 -5.29 -5.38
CA GLU A 82 -9.24 -3.89 -5.71
C GLU A 82 -10.50 -3.69 -6.54
N SER A 83 -10.70 -4.54 -7.56
CA SER A 83 -11.90 -4.53 -8.41
C SER A 83 -13.15 -4.91 -7.62
N TYR A 84 -13.02 -5.83 -6.67
CA TYR A 84 -14.09 -6.20 -5.75
C TYR A 84 -14.47 -4.99 -4.87
N LEU A 85 -13.50 -4.34 -4.23
CA LEU A 85 -13.78 -3.18 -3.37
C LEU A 85 -14.35 -2.01 -4.17
N ALA A 86 -13.78 -1.68 -5.33
CA ALA A 86 -14.30 -0.61 -6.19
C ALA A 86 -15.75 -0.86 -6.67
N LYS A 87 -16.18 -2.13 -6.72
CA LYS A 87 -17.53 -2.52 -7.13
C LYS A 87 -18.51 -2.61 -5.97
N TYR A 88 -18.11 -3.23 -4.87
CA TYR A 88 -19.01 -3.60 -3.77
C TYR A 88 -18.91 -2.64 -2.57
N GLU A 89 -17.79 -1.92 -2.44
CA GLU A 89 -17.49 -1.00 -1.33
C GLU A 89 -16.79 0.27 -1.89
N PRO A 90 -17.42 0.99 -2.83
CA PRO A 90 -16.77 2.04 -3.62
C PRO A 90 -16.28 3.24 -2.79
N GLU A 91 -16.84 3.46 -1.61
CA GLU A 91 -16.41 4.51 -0.67
C GLU A 91 -15.03 4.21 -0.06
N PHE A 92 -14.64 2.93 0.02
CA PHE A 92 -13.39 2.50 0.66
C PHE A 92 -12.16 3.15 0.00
N GLY A 93 -12.17 3.32 -1.32
CA GLY A 93 -11.09 4.01 -2.04
C GLY A 93 -10.88 5.44 -1.53
N SER A 94 -11.97 6.20 -1.41
CA SER A 94 -11.91 7.59 -0.92
C SER A 94 -11.46 7.69 0.54
N ILE A 95 -11.94 6.79 1.41
CA ILE A 95 -11.52 6.71 2.82
C ILE A 95 -10.02 6.42 2.90
N ALA A 96 -9.52 5.47 2.10
CA ALA A 96 -8.11 5.12 2.08
C ALA A 96 -7.23 6.27 1.55
N PHE A 97 -7.70 7.06 0.58
CA PHE A 97 -6.98 8.26 0.15
C PHE A 97 -6.92 9.34 1.23
N GLU A 98 -8.01 9.55 1.97
CA GLU A 98 -8.04 10.50 3.09
C GLU A 98 -7.08 10.06 4.20
N ASP A 99 -7.14 8.79 4.59
CA ASP A 99 -6.32 8.24 5.67
C ASP A 99 -4.82 8.17 5.34
N LEU A 100 -4.48 8.06 4.04
CA LEU A 100 -3.09 8.08 3.58
C LEU A 100 -2.35 9.37 3.97
N VAL A 101 -3.06 10.49 4.07
CA VAL A 101 -2.48 11.75 4.56
C VAL A 101 -2.05 11.60 6.02
N GLY A 102 -2.92 11.04 6.86
CA GLY A 102 -2.63 10.77 8.27
C GLY A 102 -1.48 9.78 8.46
N LEU A 103 -1.46 8.69 7.68
CA LEU A 103 -0.36 7.74 7.68
C LEU A 103 0.97 8.41 7.34
N THR A 104 0.98 9.28 6.33
CA THR A 104 2.20 9.99 5.89
C THR A 104 2.76 10.89 6.99
N GLU A 105 1.90 11.65 7.66
CA GLU A 105 2.30 12.52 8.78
C GLU A 105 2.80 11.71 9.97
N TYR A 106 2.13 10.60 10.29
CA TYR A 106 2.52 9.70 11.36
C TYR A 106 3.89 9.08 11.12
N ILE A 107 4.14 8.52 9.92
CA ILE A 107 5.44 7.95 9.56
C ILE A 107 6.54 9.02 9.67
N ARG A 108 6.31 10.22 9.12
CA ARG A 108 7.28 11.32 9.20
C ARG A 108 7.64 11.67 10.64
N LYS A 109 6.63 11.76 11.52
CA LYS A 109 6.83 12.01 12.95
C LYS A 109 7.64 10.89 13.61
N LYS A 110 7.23 9.63 13.42
CA LYS A 110 7.90 8.48 14.04
C LYS A 110 9.34 8.29 13.58
N ILE A 111 9.62 8.43 12.29
CA ILE A 111 10.99 8.35 11.79
C ILE A 111 11.87 9.48 12.36
N SER A 112 11.32 10.69 12.49
CA SER A 112 12.04 11.81 13.10
C SER A 112 12.37 11.57 14.58
N GLU A 113 11.43 11.00 15.35
CA GLU A 113 11.62 10.62 16.76
C GLU A 113 12.71 9.54 16.93
N LEU A 114 12.82 8.62 15.98
CA LEU A 114 13.77 7.51 16.02
C LEU A 114 15.21 7.93 15.62
N ASN A 115 15.45 9.19 15.24
CA ASN A 115 16.75 9.71 14.79
C ASN A 115 17.41 8.82 13.72
N ILE A 116 16.61 8.22 12.82
CA ILE A 116 17.14 7.41 11.73
C ILE A 116 17.77 8.36 10.72
N SER A 117 19.04 8.67 10.93
CA SER A 117 19.86 9.42 9.99
C SER A 117 20.08 8.58 8.75
N SER A 118 19.74 9.13 7.59
CA SER A 118 20.23 8.64 6.31
C SER A 118 21.76 8.76 6.33
N LYS A 119 22.46 7.66 6.60
CA LYS A 119 23.91 7.55 6.39
C LYS A 119 24.16 6.87 5.06
#